data_AF-A0A9D5DLJ7-F1
#
_entry.id   AF-A0A9D5DLJ7-F1
#
_cell.length_a   1.000
_cell.length_b   1.000
_cell.length_c   1.000
_cell.angle_alpha   90.00
_cell.angle_beta   90.00
_cell.angle_gamma   90.00
#
_symmetry.space_group_name_H-M   'P 1'
#
loop_
_entity.id
_entity.type
_entity.pdbx_description
1 polymer ?
#
loop_
_entity_poly.entity_id
_entity_poly.type
_entity_poly.pdbx_seq_one_letter_code
_entity_poly.pdbx_strand_id
1 'polypeptide(L)' 'MSLKNVKEKRFMPFLKRGMRVEVDGKMGVVTAGNRSLNINVRFDGEKYSGNCHPKWRTRYFDKNGNVIADYWD' A
#
# COMPACT_ATOMS: atom_id res chain seq x y z
N MET A 1 -12.64 0.02 -6.11
CA MET A 1 -12.54 -1.45 -6.00
C MET A 1 -11.97 -1.78 -4.63
N SER A 2 -12.42 -2.87 -4.01
CA SER A 2 -12.07 -3.18 -2.62
C SER A 2 -10.62 -3.68 -2.50
N LEU A 3 -9.96 -3.38 -1.39
CA LEU A 3 -8.68 -4.00 -1.03
C LEU A 3 -8.78 -5.51 -0.87
N LYS A 4 -9.99 -6.06 -0.64
CA LYS A 4 -10.26 -7.49 -0.46
C LYS A 4 -9.53 -8.37 -1.47
N ASN A 5 -9.64 -8.06 -2.77
CA ASN A 5 -9.00 -8.85 -3.82
C ASN A 5 -7.47 -8.80 -3.75
N VAL A 6 -6.89 -7.66 -3.38
CA VAL A 6 -5.43 -7.54 -3.17
C VAL A 6 -5.01 -8.41 -1.99
N LYS A 7 -5.74 -8.34 -0.88
CA LYS A 7 -5.47 -9.14 0.32
C LYS A 7 -5.47 -10.64 0.02
N GLU A 8 -6.50 -11.12 -0.65
CA GLU A 8 -6.69 -12.54 -0.94
C GLU A 8 -5.71 -13.03 -2.00
N LYS A 9 -5.61 -12.33 -3.14
CA LYS A 9 -4.83 -12.82 -4.30
C LYS A 9 -3.33 -12.55 -4.21
N ARG A 10 -2.91 -11.57 -3.40
CA ARG A 10 -1.47 -11.26 -3.17
C ARG A 10 -0.96 -11.79 -1.83
N PHE A 11 -1.82 -12.47 -1.05
CA PHE A 11 -1.51 -12.98 0.29
C PHE A 11 -1.07 -11.88 1.26
N MET A 12 -1.86 -10.80 1.34
CA MET A 12 -1.58 -9.62 2.17
C MET A 12 -2.73 -9.34 3.15
N PRO A 13 -2.99 -10.23 4.12
CA PRO A 13 -4.13 -10.09 5.05
C PRO A 13 -4.03 -8.85 5.95
N PHE A 14 -2.83 -8.31 6.14
CA PHE A 14 -2.56 -7.10 6.91
C PHE A 14 -3.02 -5.81 6.22
N LEU A 15 -3.19 -5.82 4.89
CA LEU A 15 -3.44 -4.60 4.11
C LEU A 15 -4.80 -3.99 4.45
N LYS A 16 -4.79 -2.69 4.76
CA LYS A 16 -5.95 -1.89 5.17
C LYS A 16 -5.92 -0.50 4.54
N ARG A 17 -7.10 0.10 4.37
CA ARG A 17 -7.20 1.50 3.94
C ARG A 17 -6.73 2.41 5.07
N GLY A 18 -6.06 3.50 4.74
CA GLY A 18 -5.46 4.44 5.68
C GLY A 18 -4.13 3.98 6.27
N MET A 19 -3.67 2.77 5.93
CA MET A 19 -2.39 2.25 6.37
C MET A 19 -1.25 3.09 5.80
N ARG A 20 -0.26 3.42 6.64
CA ARG A 20 0.97 4.08 6.22
C ARG A 20 1.81 3.15 5.36
N VAL A 21 2.35 3.71 4.29
CA VAL A 21 3.13 2.98 3.30
C VAL A 21 4.21 3.88 2.73
N GLU A 22 5.37 3.29 2.43
CA GLU A 22 6.45 3.87 1.65
C GLU A 22 6.52 3.12 0.32
N VAL A 23 6.56 3.83 -0.80
CA VAL A 23 6.77 3.24 -2.13
C VAL A 23 7.90 4.00 -2.81
N ASP A 24 8.98 3.30 -3.15
CA ASP A 24 10.15 3.88 -3.82
C ASP A 24 10.69 5.13 -3.08
N GLY A 25 10.80 5.05 -1.75
CA GLY A 25 11.26 6.15 -0.90
C GLY A 25 10.21 7.24 -0.61
N LYS A 26 9.01 7.15 -1.17
CA LYS A 26 7.94 8.16 -0.99
C LYS A 26 6.88 7.68 0.00
N MET A 27 6.65 8.49 1.03
CA MET A 27 5.63 8.22 2.05
C MET A 27 4.22 8.56 1.57
N GLY A 28 3.24 7.77 2.03
CA GLY A 28 1.83 7.99 1.73
C GLY A 28 0.89 7.10 2.55
N VAL A 29 -0.35 7.03 2.08
CA VAL A 29 -1.41 6.18 2.66
C VAL A 29 -2.11 5.35 1.59
N VAL A 30 -2.43 4.10 1.94
CA VAL A 30 -3.23 3.21 1.08
C VAL A 30 -4.67 3.72 1.02
N THR A 31 -5.20 4.02 -0.16
CA THR A 31 -6.57 4.53 -0.34
C THR A 31 -7.54 3.47 -0.86
N ALA A 32 -7.08 2.57 -1.73
CA ALA A 32 -7.91 1.50 -2.32
C ALA A 32 -7.05 0.39 -2.94
N GLY A 33 -7.71 -0.70 -3.36
CA GLY A 33 -7.17 -1.61 -4.37
C GLY A 33 -7.77 -1.31 -5.74
N ASN A 34 -7.14 -1.77 -6.81
CA ASN A 34 -7.63 -1.59 -8.18
C ASN A 34 -7.70 -2.90 -8.98
N ARG A 35 -8.18 -2.80 -10.23
CA ARG A 35 -8.45 -3.96 -11.12
C ARG A 35 -7.21 -4.79 -11.44
N SER A 36 -6.03 -4.19 -11.39
CA SER A 36 -4.75 -4.84 -11.66
C SER A 36 -4.14 -5.53 -10.43
N LEU A 37 -4.91 -5.69 -9.35
CA LEU A 37 -4.44 -6.18 -8.07
C LEU A 37 -3.28 -5.35 -7.50
N ASN A 38 -3.30 -4.06 -7.81
CA ASN A 38 -2.41 -3.05 -7.23
C ASN A 38 -3.11 -2.27 -6.13
N ILE A 39 -2.32 -1.51 -5.37
CA ILE A 39 -2.83 -0.55 -4.40
C ILE A 39 -2.82 0.86 -4.99
N ASN A 40 -3.80 1.65 -4.61
CA ASN A 40 -3.77 3.08 -4.83
C ASN A 40 -3.18 3.73 -3.58
N VAL A 41 -2.20 4.60 -3.78
CA VAL A 41 -1.50 5.33 -2.70
C VAL A 41 -1.69 6.81 -2.92
N ARG A 42 -2.13 7.54 -1.90
CA ARG A 42 -2.01 9.01 -1.89
C ARG A 42 -0.72 9.34 -1.17
N PHE A 43 0.25 9.86 -1.92
CA PHE A 43 1.51 10.30 -1.35
C PHE A 43 1.31 11.58 -0.53
N ASP A 44 2.19 11.79 0.44
CA ASP A 44 2.13 12.96 1.29
C ASP A 44 2.27 14.25 0.45
N GLY A 45 1.39 15.22 0.70
CA GLY A 45 1.28 16.44 -0.10
C GLY A 45 0.44 16.32 -1.38
N GLU A 46 0.10 15.11 -1.83
CA GLU A 46 -0.66 14.90 -3.06
C GLU A 46 -2.17 14.89 -2.84
N LYS A 47 -2.92 15.46 -3.79
CA LYS A 47 -4.40 15.43 -3.78
C LYS A 47 -4.95 14.11 -4.30
N TYR A 48 -4.28 13.52 -5.28
CA TYR A 48 -4.74 12.33 -6.01
C TYR A 48 -3.92 11.10 -5.64
N SER A 49 -4.49 9.92 -5.89
CA SER A 49 -3.78 8.66 -5.63
C SER A 49 -3.09 8.14 -6.89
N GLY A 50 -1.84 7.70 -6.74
CA GLY A 50 -1.11 6.93 -7.75
C GLY A 50 -1.39 5.43 -7.65
N ASN A 51 -1.15 4.72 -8.75
CA ASN A 51 -1.23 3.26 -8.84
C ASN A 51 0.15 2.66 -8.51
N CYS A 52 0.23 1.80 -7.50
CA CYS A 52 1.49 1.22 -7.03
C CYS A 52 1.39 -0.31 -6.94
N HIS A 53 2.43 -1.01 -7.41
CA HIS A 53 2.52 -2.45 -7.20
C HIS A 53 2.76 -2.73 -5.71
N PRO A 54 1.99 -3.63 -5.08
CA PRO A 54 1.98 -3.75 -3.62
C PRO A 54 3.25 -4.40 -3.05
N LYS A 55 4.11 -4.97 -3.89
CA LYS A 55 5.35 -5.64 -3.47
C LYS A 55 6.59 -5.15 -4.21
N TRP A 56 6.53 -4.01 -4.90
CA TRP A 56 7.70 -3.48 -5.60
C TRP A 56 8.21 -2.26 -4.85
N ARG A 57 9.36 -2.40 -4.18
CA ARG A 57 9.99 -1.33 -3.38
C ARG A 57 9.00 -0.68 -2.41
N THR A 58 8.22 -1.53 -1.73
CA THR A 58 7.11 -1.09 -0.88
C THR A 58 7.33 -1.56 0.55
N ARG A 59 7.18 -0.65 1.51
CA ARG A 59 7.19 -0.95 2.94
C ARG A 59 5.89 -0.51 3.59
N TYR A 60 5.31 -1.37 4.42
CA TYR A 60 4.04 -1.13 5.09
C TYR A 60 4.24 -0.99 6.59
N PHE A 61 3.52 -0.04 7.20
CA PHE A 61 3.68 0.30 8.62
C PHE A 61 2.40 0.10 9.41
N ASP A 62 2.55 -0.27 10.69
CA ASP A 62 1.46 -0.26 11.65
C ASP A 62 1.17 1.16 12.16
N LYS A 63 0.20 1.28 13.07
CA LYS A 63 -0.19 2.56 13.66
C LYS A 63 0.89 3.21 14.56
N ASN A 64 1.86 2.42 15.00
CA ASN A 64 2.97 2.85 15.85
C ASN A 64 4.23 3.17 15.01
N GLY A 65 4.17 2.98 13.69
CA GLY A 65 5.30 3.19 12.79
C GLY A 65 6.23 1.97 12.64
N ASN A 66 5.86 0.81 13.20
CA ASN A 66 6.65 -0.40 13.00
C ASN A 66 6.43 -0.97 11.61
N VAL A 67 7.47 -1.56 11.02
CA VAL A 67 7.39 -2.25 9.72
C VAL A 67 6.64 -3.57 9.89
N ILE A 68 5.60 -3.78 9.09
CA ILE A 68 4.81 -5.03 9.08
C ILE A 68 5.12 -5.91 7.86
N ALA A 69 5.58 -5.29 6.77
CA ALA A 69 6.04 -5.98 5.58
C ALA A 69 7.01 -5.07 4.82
N ASP A 70 8.08 -5.67 4.29
CA ASP A 70 9.10 -4.99 3.50
C ASP A 70 9.33 -5.78 2.20
N TYR A 71 9.37 -5.08 1.07
CA TYR A 71 9.55 -5.62 -0.28
C TYR A 71 10.57 -4.79 -1.07
N TRP A 72 11.64 -4.34 -0.39
CA TRP A 72 12.74 -3.58 -0.98
C TRP A 72 13.81 -4.43 -1.70
N ASP A 73 13.83 -5.74 -1.45
CA ASP A 73 14.76 -6.69 -2.08
C ASP A 73 14.38 -7.05 -3.53
#